data_AF-A0A819W9W1-F1
#
_entry.id   AF-A0A819W9W1-F1
#
_cell.length_a   1.000
_cell.length_b   1.000
_cell.length_c   1.000
_cell.angle_alpha   90.00
_cell.angle_beta   90.00
_cell.angle_gamma   90.00
#
_symmetry.space_group_name_H-M   'P 1'
#
loop_
_entity.id
_entity.type
_entity.pdbx_description
1 polymer ?
#
loop_
_entity_poly.entity_id
_entity_poly.type
_entity_poly.pdbx_seq_one_letter_code
_entity_poly.pdbx_strand_id
1 'polypeptide(L)'
;VSLWTKLIRNKTAVEYLFNAESYHFNYQFENRLAKPIQLYPGDEFATRCIYNTMNKNEITLGGEKTREEMCLHFFTYYPRMDDLSVCYTMNTVQSLQDIINSSAPFDYFAAKKWFLDLKWTPESAKQWQEYYNKAPRVAVFAGAGQFEAEPLDTLPEYQDFKPVQCQK
;
A
#
# COMPACT_ATOMS: atom_id res chain seq x y z
N VAL A 1 6.76 6.09 12.70
CA VAL A 1 5.92 5.49 11.63
C VAL A 1 4.85 4.68 12.32
N SER A 2 3.65 4.57 11.76
CA SER A 2 2.64 3.63 12.25
C SER A 2 2.40 2.57 11.18
N LEU A 3 2.25 1.31 11.58
CA LEU A 3 1.98 0.19 10.68
C LEU A 3 0.90 -0.67 11.29
N TRP A 4 -0.13 -0.97 10.51
CA TRP A 4 -1.14 -1.93 10.92
C TRP A 4 -1.69 -2.71 9.74
N THR A 5 -2.21 -3.90 10.02
CA THR A 5 -2.94 -4.73 9.07
C THR A 5 -4.17 -5.27 9.74
N LYS A 6 -5.30 -5.18 9.04
CA LYS A 6 -6.55 -5.79 9.46
C LYS A 6 -7.01 -6.86 8.50
N LEU A 7 -7.62 -7.90 9.07
CA LEU A 7 -8.45 -8.84 8.35
C LEU A 7 -9.83 -8.21 8.12
N ILE A 8 -10.24 -8.19 6.86
CA ILE A 8 -11.57 -7.76 6.45
C ILE A 8 -12.35 -8.97 5.96
N ARG A 9 -13.60 -9.10 6.43
CA ARG A 9 -14.54 -10.12 5.97
C ARG A 9 -15.87 -9.46 5.67
N ASN A 10 -16.40 -9.65 4.45
CA ASN A 10 -17.64 -9.00 4.01
C ASN A 10 -17.61 -7.47 4.24
N LYS A 11 -16.51 -6.80 3.84
CA LYS A 11 -16.27 -5.35 3.98
C LYS A 11 -16.22 -4.81 5.43
N THR A 12 -16.20 -5.70 6.42
CA THR A 12 -16.15 -5.35 7.85
C THR A 12 -14.82 -5.77 8.45
N ALA A 13 -14.25 -4.91 9.30
CA ALA A 13 -13.02 -5.24 10.02
C ALA A 13 -13.32 -6.33 11.06
N VAL A 14 -12.58 -7.44 11.00
CA VAL A 14 -12.75 -8.54 11.97
C VAL A 14 -11.77 -8.37 13.12
N GLU A 15 -10.47 -8.24 12.81
CA GLU A 15 -9.40 -8.18 13.81
C GLU A 15 -8.15 -7.49 13.24
N TYR A 16 -7.29 -6.97 14.12
CA TYR A 16 -5.94 -6.56 13.76
C TYR A 16 -5.02 -7.79 13.71
N LEU A 17 -4.42 -8.05 12.54
CA LEU A 17 -3.32 -9.01 12.41
C LEU A 17 -2.02 -8.42 12.97
N PHE A 18 -1.86 -7.10 12.86
CA PHE A 18 -0.77 -6.35 13.47
C PHE A 18 -1.24 -4.90 13.70
N ASN A 19 -0.83 -4.30 14.81
CA ASN A 19 -1.09 -2.90 15.10
C ASN A 19 0.06 -2.29 15.90
N ALA A 20 0.88 -1.46 15.24
CA ALA A 20 1.94 -0.70 15.86
C ALA A 20 1.73 0.79 15.57
N GLU A 21 1.29 1.54 16.58
CA GLU A 21 1.17 3.00 16.48
C GLU A 21 2.54 3.68 16.40
N SER A 22 3.56 3.07 17.03
CA SER A 22 4.96 3.53 17.01
C SER A 22 5.90 2.45 16.49
N TYR A 23 5.82 2.17 15.19
CA TYR A 23 6.75 1.29 14.49
C TYR A 23 8.12 1.97 14.30
N HIS A 24 9.19 1.23 14.59
CA HIS A 24 10.58 1.67 14.46
C HIS A 24 11.36 0.75 13.51
N PHE A 25 11.91 1.31 12.43
CA PHE A 25 12.59 0.54 11.39
C PHE A 25 13.75 -0.33 11.91
N ASN A 26 14.49 0.11 12.94
CA ASN A 26 15.57 -0.71 13.54
C ASN A 26 15.06 -1.81 14.49
N TYR A 27 13.75 -1.94 14.68
CA TYR A 27 13.13 -2.94 15.56
C TYR A 27 12.01 -3.66 14.82
N GLN A 28 12.41 -4.60 13.96
CA GLN A 28 11.50 -5.45 13.18
C GLN A 28 11.54 -6.85 13.79
N PHE A 29 10.38 -7.39 14.11
CA PHE A 29 10.25 -8.69 14.78
C PHE A 29 9.01 -9.42 14.27
N GLU A 30 9.04 -10.74 14.36
CA GLU A 30 7.84 -11.56 14.14
C GLU A 30 6.92 -11.43 15.36
N ASN A 31 5.71 -10.92 15.14
CA ASN A 31 4.69 -10.88 16.18
C ASN A 31 3.81 -12.12 16.09
N ARG A 32 3.89 -13.00 17.09
CA ARG A 32 3.02 -14.17 17.15
C ARG A 32 1.62 -13.76 17.64
N LEU A 33 0.60 -14.08 16.84
CA LEU A 33 -0.79 -13.90 17.24
C LEU A 33 -1.11 -14.70 18.50
N ALA A 34 -1.85 -14.09 19.44
CA ALA A 34 -2.25 -14.75 20.68
C ALA A 34 -3.13 -15.98 20.43
N LYS A 35 -3.92 -15.96 19.34
CA LYS A 35 -4.71 -17.08 18.83
C LYS A 35 -4.52 -17.17 17.32
N PRO A 36 -4.42 -18.39 16.74
CA PRO A 36 -4.45 -18.54 15.29
C PRO A 36 -5.74 -17.97 14.71
N ILE A 37 -5.64 -17.30 13.56
CA ILE A 37 -6.77 -16.75 12.83
C ILE A 37 -6.96 -17.59 11.57
N GLN A 38 -8.16 -18.15 11.39
CA GLN A 38 -8.51 -18.88 10.19
C GLN A 38 -8.95 -17.91 9.09
N LEU A 39 -8.28 -18.01 7.95
CA LEU A 39 -8.59 -17.29 6.73
C LEU A 39 -9.55 -18.11 5.86
N TYR A 40 -10.42 -17.43 5.14
CA TYR A 40 -11.34 -18.03 4.16
C TYR A 40 -11.25 -17.29 2.82
N PRO A 41 -11.57 -17.96 1.69
CA PRO A 41 -11.72 -17.28 0.40
C PRO A 41 -12.67 -16.09 0.51
N GLY A 42 -12.28 -14.95 -0.06
CA GLY A 42 -13.02 -13.69 0.03
C GLY A 42 -12.64 -12.80 1.23
N ASP A 43 -11.78 -13.27 2.13
CA ASP A 43 -11.13 -12.40 3.12
C ASP A 43 -10.13 -11.46 2.42
N GLU A 44 -10.05 -10.22 2.91
CA GLU A 44 -9.10 -9.23 2.42
C GLU A 44 -8.16 -8.77 3.55
N PHE A 45 -6.94 -8.36 3.18
CA PHE A 45 -6.00 -7.75 4.11
C PHE A 45 -5.82 -6.27 3.78
N ALA A 46 -6.20 -5.42 4.73
CA ALA A 46 -6.00 -3.98 4.65
C ALA A 46 -4.75 -3.61 5.46
N THR A 47 -3.62 -3.39 4.78
CA THR A 47 -2.38 -2.90 5.39
C THR A 47 -2.24 -1.40 5.19
N ARG A 48 -1.88 -0.66 6.25
CA ARG A 48 -1.64 0.78 6.18
C ARG A 48 -0.35 1.14 6.89
N CYS A 49 0.44 1.97 6.21
CA CYS A 49 1.63 2.61 6.74
C CYS A 49 1.39 4.12 6.82
N ILE A 50 1.77 4.73 7.94
CA ILE A 50 1.72 6.18 8.16
C ILE A 50 3.15 6.67 8.38
N TYR A 51 3.66 7.40 7.40
CA TYR A 51 5.02 7.92 7.36
C TYR A 51 5.10 9.33 7.95
N ASN A 52 6.29 9.69 8.43
CA ASN A 52 6.61 11.05 8.84
C ASN A 52 7.75 11.58 7.97
N THR A 53 7.44 12.56 7.12
CA THR A 53 8.40 13.21 6.22
C THR A 53 8.74 14.64 6.65
N MET A 54 8.39 15.05 7.87
CA MET A 54 8.61 16.42 8.38
C MET A 54 10.10 16.83 8.43
N ASN A 55 11.02 15.86 8.44
CA ASN A 55 12.46 16.07 8.41
C ASN A 55 13.08 15.88 7.01
N LYS A 56 12.26 15.78 5.96
CA LYS A 56 12.70 15.60 4.57
C LYS A 56 12.41 16.86 3.78
N ASN A 57 13.36 17.22 2.91
CA ASN A 57 13.23 18.36 1.99
C ASN A 57 12.82 17.94 0.57
N GLU A 58 12.82 16.62 0.31
CA GLU A 58 12.51 16.01 -0.97
C GLU A 58 11.47 14.92 -0.77
N ILE A 59 10.71 14.60 -1.82
CA ILE A 59 9.79 13.48 -1.82
C ILE A 59 10.54 12.16 -1.56
N THR A 60 9.88 11.25 -0.85
CA THR A 60 10.36 9.88 -0.67
C THR A 60 9.47 8.95 -1.49
N LEU A 61 10.06 8.21 -2.42
CA LEU A 61 9.36 7.27 -3.31
C LEU A 61 9.39 5.85 -2.76
N GLY A 62 8.49 5.00 -3.24
CA GLY A 62 8.49 3.58 -2.93
C GLY A 62 9.68 2.85 -3.57
N GLY A 63 10.33 1.95 -2.82
CA GLY A 63 11.45 1.15 -3.30
C GLY A 63 12.31 0.57 -2.18
N GLU A 64 13.32 -0.23 -2.54
CA GLU A 64 14.12 -1.01 -1.59
C GLU A 64 15.36 -0.26 -1.06
N LYS A 65 15.67 0.92 -1.61
CA LYS A 65 16.86 1.68 -1.20
C LYS A 65 16.67 2.39 0.12
N THR A 66 17.77 2.76 0.78
CA THR A 66 17.75 3.46 2.09
C THR A 66 17.09 4.85 2.08
N ARG A 67 16.91 5.46 0.90
CA ARG A 67 16.22 6.74 0.70
C ARG A 67 14.81 6.57 0.12
N GLU A 68 14.34 5.34 0.00
CA GLU A 68 13.02 4.97 -0.47
C GLU A 68 12.24 4.36 0.72
N GLU A 69 10.94 4.20 0.54
CA GLU A 69 10.05 3.63 1.57
C GLU A 69 9.39 2.34 1.09
N MET A 70 9.03 1.50 2.05
CA MET A 70 8.32 0.24 1.82
C MET A 70 7.15 0.11 2.80
N CYS A 71 6.00 -0.36 2.32
CA CYS A 71 4.87 -0.73 3.15
C CYS A 71 4.64 -2.25 3.06
N LEU A 72 5.27 -3.01 3.96
CA LEU A 72 5.28 -4.47 3.90
C LEU A 72 4.80 -5.09 5.20
N HIS A 73 4.13 -6.23 5.09
CA HIS A 73 3.82 -7.10 6.21
C HIS A 73 3.99 -8.55 5.75
N PHE A 74 4.86 -9.28 6.43
CA PHE A 74 5.13 -10.68 6.17
C PHE A 74 4.27 -11.54 7.08
N PHE A 75 3.53 -12.48 6.49
CA PHE A 75 2.67 -13.41 7.23
C PHE A 75 3.29 -14.81 7.26
N THR A 76 3.39 -15.38 8.46
CA THR A 76 3.65 -16.81 8.64
C THR A 76 2.30 -17.53 8.75
N TYR A 77 2.01 -18.45 7.84
CA TYR A 77 0.71 -19.14 7.78
C TYR A 77 0.86 -20.64 7.46
N TYR A 78 -0.21 -21.41 7.68
CA TYR A 78 -0.32 -22.81 7.30
C TYR A 78 -1.79 -23.18 6.98
N PRO A 79 -2.04 -24.21 6.14
CA PRO A 79 -1.07 -24.94 5.32
C PRO A 79 -0.48 -24.04 4.22
N ARG A 80 0.64 -24.47 3.63
CA ARG A 80 1.26 -23.76 2.51
C ARG A 80 0.29 -23.66 1.34
N MET A 81 0.19 -22.46 0.76
CA MET A 81 -0.48 -22.22 -0.53
C MET A 81 0.62 -22.07 -1.58
N ASP A 82 0.61 -22.91 -2.62
CA ASP A 82 1.69 -22.93 -3.60
C ASP A 82 1.64 -21.74 -4.57
N ASP A 83 0.45 -21.20 -4.79
CA ASP A 83 0.11 -20.08 -5.66
C ASP A 83 0.18 -18.70 -4.97
N LEU A 84 0.50 -18.64 -3.67
CA LEU A 84 0.59 -17.37 -2.93
C LEU A 84 1.88 -17.21 -2.11
N SER A 85 2.84 -16.48 -2.67
CA SER A 85 4.05 -15.99 -2.00
C SER A 85 4.07 -14.47 -1.81
N VAL A 86 3.41 -13.71 -2.71
CA VAL A 86 3.36 -12.24 -2.66
C VAL A 86 1.95 -11.77 -3.01
N CYS A 87 1.50 -10.74 -2.30
CA CYS A 87 0.26 -10.01 -2.57
C CYS A 87 0.51 -8.51 -2.34
N TYR A 88 0.23 -7.68 -3.32
CA TYR A 88 0.28 -6.22 -3.16
C TYR A 88 -0.74 -5.54 -4.07
N THR A 89 -1.01 -4.27 -3.78
CA THR A 89 -1.80 -3.41 -4.67
C THR A 89 -0.99 -2.19 -5.08
N MET A 90 -1.20 -1.70 -6.29
CA MET A 90 -0.62 -0.45 -6.78
C MET A 90 -1.61 0.26 -7.71
N ASN A 91 -1.45 1.56 -7.91
CA ASN A 91 -2.23 2.29 -8.91
C ASN A 91 -1.85 1.85 -10.33
N THR A 92 -2.80 1.90 -11.25
CA THR A 92 -2.52 1.56 -12.66
C THR A 92 -1.66 2.64 -13.30
N VAL A 93 -0.79 2.22 -14.24
CA VAL A 93 0.01 3.14 -15.06
C VAL A 93 -0.88 4.18 -15.76
N GLN A 94 -2.04 3.76 -16.27
CA GLN A 94 -3.00 4.64 -16.91
C GLN A 94 -3.49 5.75 -15.97
N SER A 95 -3.91 5.39 -14.75
CA SER A 95 -4.38 6.38 -13.77
C SER A 95 -3.31 7.41 -13.43
N LEU A 96 -2.03 6.98 -13.39
CA LEU A 96 -0.90 7.87 -13.15
C LEU A 96 -0.66 8.79 -14.35
N GLN A 97 -0.72 8.27 -15.57
CA GLN A 97 -0.60 9.06 -16.80
C GLN A 97 -1.69 10.13 -16.91
N ASP A 98 -2.92 9.81 -16.50
CA ASP A 98 -4.06 10.73 -16.51
C ASP A 98 -3.83 11.92 -15.56
N ILE A 99 -3.39 11.68 -14.31
CA ILE A 99 -3.18 12.77 -13.34
C ILE A 99 -2.00 13.68 -13.70
N ILE A 100 -0.97 13.13 -14.36
CA ILE A 100 0.19 13.93 -14.80
C ILE A 100 0.03 14.49 -16.23
N ASN A 101 -1.13 14.26 -16.86
CA ASN A 101 -1.45 14.67 -18.23
C ASN A 101 -0.38 14.25 -19.27
N SER A 102 0.06 13.00 -19.20
CA SER A 102 1.07 12.44 -20.09
C SER A 102 0.49 11.35 -20.99
N SER A 103 0.68 11.49 -22.30
CA SER A 103 0.36 10.46 -23.30
C SER A 103 1.59 9.66 -23.76
N ALA A 104 2.77 9.96 -23.22
CA ALA A 104 3.99 9.24 -23.55
C ALA A 104 3.93 7.80 -23.00
N PRO A 105 4.52 6.80 -23.70
CA PRO A 105 4.71 5.46 -23.16
C PRO A 105 5.34 5.52 -21.77
N PHE A 106 4.87 4.67 -20.87
CA PHE A 106 5.35 4.69 -19.49
C PHE A 106 6.82 4.28 -19.43
N ASP A 107 7.66 5.21 -18.99
CA ASP A 107 9.06 4.98 -18.67
C ASP A 107 9.27 5.21 -17.18
N TYR A 108 9.68 4.15 -16.48
CA TYR A 108 9.86 4.18 -15.03
C TYR A 108 10.90 5.23 -14.59
N PHE A 109 12.01 5.38 -15.33
CA PHE A 109 13.08 6.29 -14.96
C PHE A 109 12.66 7.75 -15.19
N ALA A 110 11.96 8.02 -16.28
CA ALA A 110 11.40 9.33 -16.58
C ALA A 110 10.33 9.71 -15.56
N ALA A 111 9.40 8.79 -15.23
CA ALA A 111 8.38 9.02 -14.21
C ALA A 111 9.01 9.27 -12.83
N LYS A 112 9.98 8.45 -12.43
CA LYS A 112 10.74 8.63 -11.19
C LYS A 112 11.41 10.00 -11.12
N LYS A 113 12.09 10.41 -12.19
CA LYS A 113 12.72 11.72 -12.28
C LYS A 113 11.70 12.85 -12.18
N TRP A 114 10.59 12.74 -12.91
CA TRP A 114 9.50 13.72 -12.87
C TRP A 114 8.94 13.91 -11.46
N PHE A 115 8.73 12.83 -10.70
CA PHE A 115 8.28 12.91 -9.31
C PHE A 115 9.28 13.62 -8.40
N LEU A 116 10.58 13.37 -8.60
CA LEU A 116 11.65 14.02 -7.83
C LEU A 116 11.74 15.51 -8.12
N ASP A 117 11.46 15.91 -9.37
CA ASP A 117 11.48 17.31 -9.80
C ASP A 117 10.17 18.08 -9.47
N LEU A 118 9.13 17.38 -8.96
CA LEU A 118 7.83 17.97 -8.65
C LEU A 118 7.92 18.94 -7.47
N LYS A 119 7.37 20.14 -7.63
CA LYS A 119 7.20 21.10 -6.53
C LYS A 119 5.97 20.74 -5.70
N TRP A 120 6.20 20.38 -4.45
CA TRP A 120 5.14 20.03 -3.50
C TRP A 120 4.57 21.27 -2.83
N THR A 121 3.25 21.46 -2.94
CA THR A 121 2.49 22.46 -2.19
C THR A 121 1.43 21.77 -1.32
N PRO A 122 0.86 22.43 -0.30
CA PRO A 122 -0.25 21.88 0.48
C PRO A 122 -1.45 21.47 -0.39
N GLU A 123 -1.69 22.19 -1.49
CA GLU A 123 -2.76 21.90 -2.44
C GLU A 123 -2.42 20.65 -3.27
N SER A 124 -1.20 20.56 -3.81
CA SER A 124 -0.79 19.39 -4.59
C SER A 124 -0.74 18.13 -3.72
N ALA A 125 -0.34 18.23 -2.46
CA ALA A 125 -0.36 17.11 -1.51
C ALA A 125 -1.77 16.56 -1.30
N LYS A 126 -2.78 17.44 -1.20
CA LYS A 126 -4.19 17.04 -1.13
C LYS A 126 -4.69 16.40 -2.42
N GLN A 127 -4.31 16.95 -3.59
CA GLN A 127 -4.66 16.36 -4.89
C GLN A 127 -4.12 14.93 -5.02
N TRP A 128 -2.86 14.70 -4.62
CA TRP A 128 -2.27 13.37 -4.61
C TRP A 128 -2.95 12.42 -3.63
N GLN A 129 -3.35 12.89 -2.46
CA GLN A 129 -4.16 12.09 -1.54
C GLN A 129 -5.51 11.70 -2.15
N GLU A 130 -6.22 12.64 -2.75
CA GLU A 130 -7.51 12.35 -3.39
C GLU A 130 -7.35 11.36 -4.55
N TYR A 131 -6.27 11.48 -5.31
CA TYR A 131 -5.89 10.50 -6.33
C TYR A 131 -5.71 9.11 -5.72
N TYR A 132 -4.87 8.94 -4.70
CA TYR A 132 -4.65 7.61 -4.10
C TYR A 132 -5.93 7.01 -3.50
N ASN A 133 -6.87 7.83 -3.04
CA ASN A 133 -8.16 7.38 -2.53
C ASN A 133 -9.13 6.93 -3.66
N LYS A 134 -9.04 7.51 -4.87
CA LYS A 134 -10.04 7.33 -5.94
C LYS A 134 -9.51 6.64 -7.21
N ALA A 135 -8.21 6.51 -7.37
CA ALA A 135 -7.61 6.02 -8.60
C ALA A 135 -7.80 4.49 -8.73
N PRO A 136 -8.00 3.99 -9.96
CA PRO A 136 -7.90 2.57 -10.29
C PRO A 136 -6.58 1.97 -9.82
N ARG A 137 -6.69 0.75 -9.32
CA ARG A 137 -5.59 -0.05 -8.81
C ARG A 137 -5.57 -1.40 -9.51
N VAL A 138 -4.48 -2.10 -9.30
CA VAL A 138 -4.33 -3.51 -9.66
C VAL A 138 -3.88 -4.24 -8.41
N ALA A 139 -4.54 -5.33 -8.08
CA ALA A 139 -4.04 -6.31 -7.15
C ALA A 139 -3.14 -7.28 -7.92
N VAL A 140 -1.96 -7.55 -7.38
CA VAL A 140 -1.01 -8.49 -7.96
C VAL A 140 -0.76 -9.57 -6.94
N PHE A 141 -0.91 -10.81 -7.39
CA PHE A 141 -0.65 -12.01 -6.61
C PHE A 141 0.34 -12.87 -7.38
N ALA A 142 1.30 -13.46 -6.67
CA ALA A 142 2.29 -14.32 -7.29
C ALA A 142 2.63 -15.49 -6.38
N GLY A 143 2.94 -16.64 -6.99
CA GLY A 143 3.36 -17.86 -6.32
C GLY A 143 3.74 -18.94 -7.33
N ALA A 144 4.64 -19.86 -6.96
CA ALA A 144 5.15 -20.93 -7.82
C ALA A 144 5.57 -20.52 -9.26
N GLY A 145 6.01 -19.27 -9.46
CA GLY A 145 6.40 -18.74 -10.78
C GLY A 145 5.23 -18.25 -11.65
N GLN A 146 4.01 -18.26 -11.13
CA GLN A 146 2.83 -17.65 -11.74
C GLN A 146 2.62 -16.23 -11.19
N PHE A 147 2.10 -15.36 -12.05
CA PHE A 147 1.74 -13.98 -11.75
C PHE A 147 0.32 -13.73 -12.22
N GLU A 148 -0.53 -13.28 -11.32
CA GLU A 148 -1.91 -12.90 -11.61
C GLU A 148 -2.13 -11.44 -11.22
N ALA A 149 -2.96 -10.77 -12.00
CA ALA A 149 -3.31 -9.38 -11.78
C ALA A 149 -4.82 -9.19 -11.94
N GLU A 150 -5.45 -8.58 -10.95
CA GLU A 150 -6.87 -8.28 -10.94
C GLU A 150 -7.09 -6.76 -10.87
N PRO A 151 -7.92 -6.17 -11.75
CA PRO A 151 -8.25 -4.76 -11.66
C PRO A 151 -9.11 -4.48 -10.42
N LEU A 152 -8.78 -3.39 -9.73
CA LEU A 152 -9.55 -2.87 -8.61
C LEU A 152 -9.99 -1.43 -8.91
N ASP A 153 -11.28 -1.13 -8.80
CA ASP A 153 -11.80 0.18 -9.21
C ASP A 153 -11.26 1.35 -8.38
N THR A 154 -11.42 1.28 -7.05
CA THR A 154 -10.99 2.35 -6.12
C THR A 154 -10.52 1.73 -4.81
N LEU A 155 -10.04 2.55 -3.87
CA LEU A 155 -9.79 2.07 -2.52
C LEU A 155 -11.11 1.55 -1.93
N PRO A 156 -11.16 0.33 -1.34
CA PRO A 156 -12.42 -0.21 -0.89
C PRO A 156 -12.85 0.60 0.33
N GLU A 157 -14.10 1.04 0.34
CA GLU A 157 -14.67 1.63 1.54
C GLU A 157 -15.04 0.49 2.49
N TYR A 158 -14.37 0.47 3.63
CA TYR A 158 -14.70 -0.43 4.72
C TYR A 158 -15.40 0.37 5.82
N GLN A 159 -16.35 -0.26 6.52
CA GLN A 159 -17.16 0.40 7.54
C GLN A 159 -16.32 1.10 8.61
N ASP A 160 -15.14 0.55 8.91
CA ASP A 160 -14.20 1.05 9.92
C ASP A 160 -12.94 1.72 9.32
N PHE A 161 -12.80 1.81 7.99
CA PHE A 161 -11.65 2.45 7.33
C PHE A 161 -12.10 3.54 6.37
N LYS A 162 -12.07 4.77 6.89
CA LYS A 162 -12.24 5.95 6.05
C LYS A 162 -10.96 6.23 5.23
N PRO A 163 -11.12 6.77 4.01
CA PRO A 163 -10.02 7.25 3.18
C PRO A 163 -9.06 8.18 3.94
N VAL A 164 -7.80 8.21 3.54
CA VAL A 164 -6.77 9.03 4.19
C VAL A 164 -7.18 10.50 4.13
N GLN A 165 -7.04 11.21 5.26
CA GLN A 165 -7.14 12.66 5.35
C GLN A 165 -5.77 13.21 5.75
N CYS A 166 -5.21 14.12 4.96
CA CYS A 166 -3.95 14.80 5.27
C CYS A 166 -4.25 15.71 6.44
N GLN A 167 -3.68 15.40 7.60
CA GLN A 167 -3.72 16.32 8.74
C GLN A 167 -2.84 17.51 8.38
N LYS A 168 -3.42 18.72 8.49
CA LYS A 168 -2.71 19.99 8.28
C LYS A 168 -1.63 20.19 9.33
#